data_AF-A0A8T2ZSA5-F1
#
_entry.id   AF-A0A8T2ZSA5-F1
#
_cell.length_a   1.000
_cell.length_b   1.000
_cell.length_c   1.000
_cell.angle_alpha   90.00
_cell.angle_beta   90.00
_cell.angle_gamma   90.00
#
_symmetry.space_group_name_H-M   'P 1'
#
loop_
_entity.id
_entity.type
_entity.pdbx_description
1 polymer ?
#
loop_
_entity_poly.entity_id
_entity_poly.type
_entity_poly.pdbx_seq_one_letter_code
_entity_poly.pdbx_strand_id
1 'polypeptide(L)'
;ELRGIIKGSGYLCGCQSCNYSKVLNAYEFERHAGCKTKHPNNHIYFENGKTIYQIVQELRSTPESMLFDVIQTVFGAPINQKSFRIWKESFQAATRELQRIYGKEELNL
;
A
#
# COMPACT_ATOMS: atom_id res chain seq x y z
N GLU A 1 -0.96 -20.90 7.22
CA GLU A 1 -0.64 -19.65 6.50
C GLU A 1 -1.36 -19.67 5.15
N LEU A 2 -1.96 -18.56 4.73
CA LEU A 2 -2.63 -18.43 3.42
C LEU A 2 -1.86 -17.43 2.56
N ARG A 3 -1.49 -17.83 1.35
CA ARG A 3 -0.80 -16.96 0.39
C ARG A 3 -1.79 -16.23 -0.51
N GLY A 4 -1.41 -15.04 -0.97
CA GLY A 4 -2.18 -14.25 -1.91
C GLY A 4 -1.32 -13.29 -2.74
N ILE A 5 -1.89 -12.78 -3.81
CA ILE A 5 -1.23 -11.82 -4.72
C ILE A 5 -2.01 -10.51 -4.71
N ILE A 6 -1.34 -9.39 -4.53
CA ILE A 6 -1.97 -8.07 -4.61
C ILE A 6 -2.39 -7.81 -6.07
N LYS A 7 -3.68 -7.52 -6.28
CA LYS A 7 -4.24 -7.17 -7.59
C LYS A 7 -5.20 -6.00 -7.44
N GLY A 8 -4.80 -4.85 -7.99
CA GLY A 8 -5.54 -3.61 -7.79
C GLY A 8 -5.58 -3.25 -6.31
N SER A 9 -6.78 -3.06 -5.76
CA SER A 9 -7.02 -2.76 -4.34
C SER A 9 -7.33 -4.00 -3.48
N GLY A 10 -7.23 -5.21 -4.05
CA GLY A 10 -7.57 -6.45 -3.35
C GLY A 10 -6.52 -7.56 -3.49
N TYR A 11 -6.89 -8.75 -3.04
CA TYR A 11 -6.01 -9.91 -2.90
C TYR A 11 -6.56 -11.10 -3.67
N LEU A 12 -5.80 -11.60 -4.64
CA LEU A 12 -6.06 -12.92 -5.23
C LEU A 12 -5.72 -13.97 -4.19
N CYS A 13 -6.75 -14.72 -3.77
CA CYS A 13 -6.61 -15.72 -2.71
C CYS A 13 -6.08 -17.05 -3.25
N GLY A 14 -5.00 -17.56 -2.64
CA GLY A 14 -4.36 -18.82 -2.99
C GLY A 14 -4.94 -20.07 -2.31
N CYS A 15 -6.09 -19.97 -1.64
CA CYS A 15 -6.73 -21.16 -1.06
C CYS A 15 -7.26 -22.09 -2.16
N GLN A 16 -7.49 -23.35 -1.82
CA GLN A 16 -7.94 -24.37 -2.79
C GLN A 16 -9.23 -23.98 -3.52
N SER A 17 -10.18 -23.34 -2.84
CA SER A 17 -11.46 -22.94 -3.44
C SER A 17 -11.37 -21.72 -4.35
N CYS A 18 -10.44 -20.80 -4.08
CA CYS A 18 -10.25 -19.61 -4.90
C CYS A 18 -9.26 -19.84 -6.04
N ASN A 19 -8.17 -20.58 -5.81
CA ASN A 19 -7.11 -20.85 -6.77
C ASN A 19 -6.70 -19.60 -7.60
N TYR A 20 -6.49 -18.46 -6.93
CA TYR A 20 -6.14 -17.18 -7.55
C TYR A 20 -7.11 -16.67 -8.63
N SER A 21 -8.37 -17.14 -8.65
CA SER A 21 -9.39 -16.70 -9.62
C SER A 21 -10.20 -15.50 -9.14
N LYS A 22 -10.40 -15.36 -7.82
CA LYS A 22 -11.22 -14.31 -7.20
C LYS A 22 -10.36 -13.30 -6.45
N VAL A 23 -10.59 -12.02 -6.71
CA VAL A 23 -10.04 -10.90 -5.92
C VAL A 23 -10.95 -10.69 -4.70
N LEU A 24 -10.36 -10.73 -3.52
CA LEU A 24 -11.01 -10.52 -2.23
C LEU A 24 -10.60 -9.18 -1.63
N ASN A 25 -11.47 -8.60 -0.79
CA ASN A 25 -11.02 -7.51 0.09
C ASN A 25 -10.22 -8.06 1.30
N ALA A 26 -9.62 -7.18 2.10
CA ALA A 26 -8.77 -7.56 3.23
C ALA A 26 -9.50 -8.46 4.26
N TYR A 27 -10.75 -8.12 4.57
CA TYR A 27 -11.57 -8.89 5.51
C TYR A 27 -11.90 -10.29 5.00
N GLU A 28 -12.29 -10.40 3.73
CA GLU A 28 -12.57 -11.68 3.10
C GLU A 28 -11.32 -12.56 3.00
N PHE A 29 -10.18 -11.97 2.65
CA PHE A 29 -8.89 -12.68 2.54
C PHE A 29 -8.47 -13.27 3.89
N GLU A 30 -8.54 -12.47 4.96
CA GLU A 30 -8.27 -12.95 6.33
C GLU A 30 -9.21 -14.10 6.73
N ARG A 31 -10.50 -13.99 6.39
CA ARG A 31 -11.48 -15.04 6.66
C ARG A 31 -11.14 -16.35 5.95
N HIS A 32 -10.61 -16.28 4.73
CA HIS A 32 -10.15 -17.45 3.99
C HIS A 32 -8.91 -18.10 4.62
N ALA A 33 -8.14 -17.35 5.40
CA ALA A 33 -7.02 -17.88 6.19
C ALA A 33 -7.48 -18.56 7.50
N GLY A 34 -8.79 -18.55 7.80
CA GLY A 34 -9.35 -19.09 9.04
C GLY A 34 -9.35 -18.09 10.21
N CYS A 35 -8.99 -16.83 9.97
CA CYS A 35 -8.94 -15.79 10.98
C CYS A 35 -10.20 -14.90 10.92
N LYS A 36 -10.59 -14.34 12.06
CA LYS A 36 -11.71 -13.39 12.17
C LYS A 36 -11.30 -12.25 13.09
N THR A 37 -10.78 -11.17 12.53
CA THR A 37 -10.36 -10.00 13.33
C THR A 37 -11.15 -8.77 12.94
N LYS A 38 -11.14 -7.76 13.82
CA LYS A 38 -11.71 -6.44 13.53
C LYS A 38 -10.75 -5.58 12.69
N HIS A 39 -9.50 -5.99 12.52
CA HIS A 39 -8.42 -5.20 11.95
C HIS A 39 -7.56 -6.03 10.97
N PRO A 40 -8.09 -6.43 9.81
CA PRO A 40 -7.41 -7.36 8.90
C PRO A 40 -6.03 -6.87 8.45
N ASN A 41 -5.81 -5.55 8.35
CA ASN A 41 -4.52 -4.96 8.00
C ASN A 41 -3.39 -5.22 9.02
N ASN A 42 -3.74 -5.60 10.27
CA ASN A 42 -2.78 -5.99 11.30
C ASN A 42 -2.40 -7.48 11.20
N HIS A 43 -3.06 -8.24 10.33
CA HIS A 43 -2.92 -9.68 10.23
C HIS A 43 -2.62 -10.16 8.80
N ILE A 44 -2.50 -9.24 7.85
CA ILE A 44 -2.01 -9.51 6.50
C ILE A 44 -0.56 -9.04 6.43
N TYR A 45 0.32 -9.98 6.09
CA TYR A 45 1.77 -9.83 6.12
C TYR A 45 2.36 -9.84 4.70
N PHE A 46 3.41 -9.05 4.51
CA PHE A 46 4.32 -9.18 3.38
C PHE A 46 5.38 -10.24 3.65
N GLU A 47 6.14 -10.63 2.62
CA GLU A 47 7.18 -11.67 2.72
C GLU A 47 8.30 -11.31 3.71
N ASN A 48 8.53 -10.02 3.96
CA ASN A 48 9.48 -9.54 4.98
C ASN A 48 8.92 -9.56 6.41
N GLY A 49 7.72 -10.11 6.64
CA GLY A 49 7.09 -10.23 7.95
C GLY A 49 6.46 -8.92 8.46
N LYS A 50 6.48 -7.82 7.71
CA LYS A 50 5.75 -6.60 8.07
C LYS A 50 4.28 -6.72 7.68
N THR A 51 3.40 -6.25 8.54
CA THR A 51 1.96 -6.12 8.26
C THR A 51 1.68 -4.95 7.34
N ILE A 52 0.53 -4.98 6.64
CA ILE A 52 0.03 -3.81 5.89
C ILE A 52 0.00 -2.57 6.77
N TYR A 53 -0.49 -2.70 8.00
CA TYR A 53 -0.52 -1.60 8.94
C TYR A 53 0.88 -1.01 9.21
N GLN A 54 1.88 -1.85 9.51
CA GLN A 54 3.25 -1.40 9.76
C GLN A 54 3.85 -0.69 8.55
N ILE A 55 3.65 -1.22 7.34
CA ILE A 55 4.12 -0.56 6.11
C ILE A 55 3.49 0.83 5.95
N VAL A 56 2.17 0.94 6.18
CA VAL A 56 1.47 2.24 6.10
C VAL A 56 1.98 3.23 7.14
N GLN A 57 2.29 2.77 8.36
CA GLN A 57 2.86 3.64 9.40
C GLN A 57 4.26 4.13 9.01
N GLU A 58 5.11 3.23 8.50
CA GLU A 58 6.47 3.58 8.06
C GLU A 58 6.45 4.58 6.92
N LEU A 59 5.59 4.38 5.92
CA LEU A 59 5.41 5.34 4.83
C LEU A 59 4.90 6.70 5.32
N ARG A 60 3.98 6.70 6.29
CA ARG A 60 3.45 7.95 6.89
C ARG A 60 4.52 8.72 7.66
N SER A 61 5.44 8.04 8.33
CA SER A 61 6.52 8.69 9.07
C SER A 61 7.76 8.99 8.21
N THR A 62 7.75 8.60 6.94
CA THR A 62 8.88 8.82 6.01
C THR A 62 8.88 10.27 5.49
N PRO A 63 10.00 11.00 5.59
CA PRO A 63 10.13 12.32 4.96
C PRO A 63 9.93 12.24 3.45
N GLU A 64 9.31 13.27 2.85
CA GLU A 64 8.99 13.28 1.42
C GLU A 64 10.22 13.03 0.52
N SER A 65 11.38 13.56 0.92
CA SER A 65 12.65 13.38 0.20
C SER A 65 13.07 11.91 0.07
N MET A 66 12.66 11.04 0.99
CA MET A 66 13.00 9.61 1.02
C MET A 66 11.84 8.71 0.59
N LEU A 67 10.63 9.26 0.44
CA LEU A 67 9.40 8.51 0.22
C LEU A 67 9.49 7.57 -0.99
N PHE A 68 10.07 8.05 -2.10
CA PHE A 68 10.19 7.26 -3.32
C PHE A 68 11.17 6.10 -3.22
N ASP A 69 12.20 6.23 -2.38
CA ASP A 69 13.17 5.16 -2.17
C ASP A 69 12.60 4.13 -1.20
N VAL A 70 11.98 4.59 -0.10
CA VAL A 70 11.36 3.71 0.89
C VAL A 70 10.24 2.88 0.26
N ILE A 71 9.37 3.45 -0.59
CA ILE A 71 8.30 2.69 -1.26
C ILE A 71 8.86 1.51 -2.08
N GLN A 72 10.07 1.64 -2.64
CA GLN A 72 10.65 0.58 -3.45
C GLN A 72 11.17 -0.59 -2.63
N THR A 73 11.50 -0.38 -1.35
CA THR A 73 12.16 -1.39 -0.51
C THR A 73 11.30 -1.89 0.65
N VAL A 74 10.35 -1.09 1.13
CA VAL A 74 9.62 -1.33 2.39
C VAL A 74 8.81 -2.64 2.39
N PHE A 75 8.36 -3.10 1.22
CA PHE A 75 7.55 -4.31 1.06
C PHE A 75 8.37 -5.61 1.08
N GLY A 76 9.70 -5.54 0.98
CA GLY A 76 10.57 -6.72 0.92
C GLY A 76 10.47 -7.53 -0.38
N ALA A 77 9.71 -7.04 -1.36
CA ALA A 77 9.54 -7.63 -2.68
C ALA A 77 9.45 -6.51 -3.73
N PRO A 78 9.82 -6.78 -5.00
CA PRO A 78 9.69 -5.80 -6.07
C PRO A 78 8.24 -5.34 -6.24
N ILE A 79 8.04 -4.03 -6.27
CA ILE A 79 6.73 -3.43 -6.55
C ILE A 79 6.42 -3.38 -8.04
N ASN A 80 5.14 -3.21 -8.39
CA ASN A 80 4.76 -2.93 -9.77
C ASN A 80 5.28 -1.56 -10.21
N GLN A 81 6.37 -1.57 -10.98
CA GLN A 81 7.06 -0.36 -11.42
C GLN A 81 6.19 0.55 -12.30
N LYS A 82 5.24 0.00 -13.08
CA LYS A 82 4.32 0.81 -13.88
C LYS A 82 3.35 1.58 -12.98
N SER A 83 2.72 0.90 -12.03
CA SER A 83 1.82 1.53 -11.05
C SER A 83 2.55 2.56 -10.18
N PHE A 84 3.79 2.25 -9.78
CA PHE A 84 4.61 3.17 -8.99
C PHE A 84 4.89 4.48 -9.73
N ARG A 85 5.30 4.43 -11.01
CA ARG A 85 5.54 5.65 -11.81
C ARG A 85 4.29 6.51 -11.97
N ILE A 86 3.16 5.90 -12.31
CA ILE A 86 1.88 6.61 -12.45
C ILE A 86 1.48 7.31 -11.14
N TRP A 87 1.61 6.60 -10.02
CA TRP A 87 1.34 7.17 -8.70
C TRP A 87 2.32 8.30 -8.36
N LYS A 88 3.61 8.11 -8.60
CA LYS A 88 4.66 9.11 -8.32
C LYS A 88 4.42 10.42 -9.08
N GLU A 89 4.09 10.33 -10.37
CA GLU A 89 3.77 11.50 -11.19
C GLU A 89 2.54 12.25 -10.65
N SER A 90 1.49 11.50 -10.30
CA SER A 90 0.26 12.05 -9.72
C SER A 90 0.50 12.71 -8.36
N PHE A 91 1.30 12.07 -7.50
CA PHE A 91 1.69 12.60 -6.19
C PHE A 91 2.44 13.93 -6.34
N GLN A 92 3.47 13.96 -7.20
CA GLN A 92 4.25 15.17 -7.43
C GLN A 92 3.42 16.30 -8.07
N ALA A 93 2.47 15.98 -8.95
CA ALA A 93 1.54 16.96 -9.51
C ALA A 93 0.64 17.57 -8.42
N ALA A 94 0.09 16.74 -7.53
CA ALA A 94 -0.71 17.20 -6.40
C ALA A 94 0.10 18.07 -5.43
N THR A 95 1.34 17.67 -5.09
CA THR A 95 2.24 18.46 -4.24
C THR A 95 2.49 19.85 -4.83
N ARG A 96 2.76 19.95 -6.14
CA ARG A 96 2.95 21.24 -6.82
C ARG A 96 1.69 22.11 -6.79
N GLU A 97 0.52 21.53 -7.01
CA GLU A 97 -0.75 22.28 -6.93
C GLU A 97 -1.03 22.78 -5.51
N LEU A 98 -0.76 21.97 -4.48
CA LEU A 98 -0.88 22.39 -3.08
C LEU A 98 0.06 23.56 -2.78
N GLN A 99 1.32 23.48 -3.21
CA GLN A 99 2.28 24.58 -3.08
C GLN A 99 1.83 25.84 -3.84
N ARG A 100 1.18 25.70 -5.00
CA ARG A 100 0.64 26.85 -5.76
C ARG A 100 -0.51 27.54 -5.04
N ILE A 101 -1.35 26.78 -4.34
CA ILE A 101 -2.51 27.29 -3.59
C ILE A 101 -2.04 27.97 -2.30
N TYR A 102 -1.25 27.27 -1.48
CA TYR A 102 -0.85 27.74 -0.14
C TYR A 102 0.43 28.59 -0.13
N GLY A 103 1.36 28.36 -1.06
CA GLY A 103 2.62 29.13 -1.15
C GLY A 103 2.43 30.57 -1.63
N LYS A 104 1.23 30.96 -2.08
CA LYS A 104 0.86 32.36 -2.34
C LYS A 104 0.46 33.12 -1.07
N GLU A 105 0.08 32.43 0.01
CA GLU A 105 -0.32 33.08 1.27
C GLU A 105 0.90 33.57 2.07
N GLU A 106 2.07 32.93 1.94
CA GLU A 106 3.30 33.35 2.63
C GLU A 106 3.99 34.59 2.01
N LEU A 107 3.69 34.94 0.75
CA LEU A 107 4.27 36.11 0.07
C LEU A 107 3.43 37.40 0.24
N ASN A 108 2.33 37.34 0.99
CA ASN A 108 1.43 38.47 1.26
C ASN A 108 1.44 38.92 2.75
N LEU A 109 2.44 38.50 3.52
CA LEU A 109 2.76 38.95 4.89
C LEU A 109 4.14 39.60 4.90
#